data_AF-A0A974N8S1-F1
#
_entry.id   AF-A0A974N8S1-F1
#
_cell.length_a   1.000
_cell.length_b   1.000
_cell.length_c   1.000
_cell.angle_alpha   90.00
_cell.angle_beta   90.00
_cell.angle_gamma   90.00
#
_symmetry.space_group_name_H-M   'P 1'
#
loop_
_entity.id
_entity.type
_entity.pdbx_description
1 polymer ?
#
loop_
_entity_poly.entity_id
_entity_poly.type
_entity_poly.pdbx_seq_one_letter_code
_entity_poly.pdbx_strand_id
1 'polypeptide(L)'
;MEDKTDLLIQIAPPPPLPHISAVPPGIKVVTWPQDLIHLYSVYGQGSFDIFLFIFARTDDNPYASSTAETPSFLEVLEEIASHDDSVTPLLKTIRSVEAWAVWGGTDDGDRCLWLAPTGDLPERVVCVDSKCFEWSFHEMSVTSFLYSLLTRTVDCPVLVSGEGFPTCYADMQGVSRILGRTVSTTEHFFLTPEDSVKISENWNDIGPEWRRA
;
A
#
# COMPACT_ATOMS: atom_id res chain seq x y z
N MET A 1 -6.77 6.45 -15.79
CA MET A 1 -8.10 6.71 -15.17
C MET A 1 -7.99 7.95 -14.28
N GLU A 2 -8.91 8.17 -13.33
CA GLU A 2 -8.91 9.36 -12.46
C GLU A 2 -7.75 9.31 -11.44
N ASP A 3 -6.98 10.38 -11.31
CA ASP A 3 -6.00 10.56 -10.24
C ASP A 3 -6.64 11.31 -9.07
N LYS A 4 -6.68 10.69 -7.88
CA LYS A 4 -7.29 11.25 -6.68
C LYS A 4 -6.29 11.75 -5.63
N THR A 5 -5.03 11.97 -6.00
CA THR A 5 -3.99 12.47 -5.09
C THR A 5 -4.42 13.77 -4.39
N ASP A 6 -5.06 14.71 -5.11
CA ASP A 6 -5.54 15.96 -4.51
C ASP A 6 -6.65 15.76 -3.45
N LEU A 7 -7.47 14.71 -3.61
CA LEU A 7 -8.49 14.35 -2.62
C LEU A 7 -7.86 13.61 -1.43
N LEU A 8 -6.84 12.78 -1.67
CA LEU A 8 -6.05 12.16 -0.61
C LEU A 8 -5.41 13.20 0.30
N ILE A 9 -4.82 14.27 -0.26
CA ILE A 9 -4.19 15.37 0.51
C ILE A 9 -5.19 16.01 1.49
N GLN A 10 -6.47 16.09 1.13
CA GLN A 10 -7.50 16.71 1.97
C GLN A 10 -7.85 15.87 3.20
N ILE A 11 -7.77 14.55 3.10
CA ILE A 11 -8.15 13.62 4.18
C ILE A 11 -6.94 13.06 4.93
N ALA A 12 -5.76 13.06 4.30
CA ALA A 12 -4.49 12.57 4.82
C ALA A 12 -3.36 13.50 4.34
N PRO A 13 -3.04 14.61 5.05
CA PRO A 13 -2.00 15.53 4.64
C PRO A 13 -0.66 14.82 4.39
N PRO A 14 0.08 15.19 3.33
CA PRO A 14 1.39 14.60 3.05
C PRO A 14 2.41 14.98 4.13
N PRO A 15 3.47 14.17 4.29
CA PRO A 15 4.55 14.50 5.21
C PRO A 15 5.25 15.80 4.78
N PRO A 16 5.75 16.62 5.72
CA PRO A 16 6.47 17.86 5.38
C PRO A 16 7.71 17.63 4.50
N LEU A 17 8.35 16.47 4.66
CA LEU A 17 9.46 16.02 3.85
C LEU A 17 9.18 14.57 3.39
N PRO A 18 8.62 14.39 2.18
CA PRO A 18 8.38 13.07 1.62
C PRO A 18 9.67 12.26 1.45
N HIS A 19 9.63 10.97 1.82
CA HIS A 19 10.76 10.07 1.60
C HIS A 19 10.75 9.60 0.14
N ILE A 20 11.43 10.36 -0.73
CA ILE A 20 11.48 10.07 -2.17
C ILE A 20 12.80 9.41 -2.51
N SER A 21 12.73 8.11 -2.80
CA SER A 21 13.87 7.39 -3.36
C SER A 21 14.04 7.76 -4.84
N ALA A 22 15.24 8.22 -5.18
CA ALA A 22 15.64 8.40 -6.57
C ALA A 22 15.92 7.03 -7.18
N VAL A 23 15.49 6.84 -8.43
CA VAL A 23 15.84 5.63 -9.19
C VAL A 23 17.32 5.75 -9.59
N PRO A 24 18.20 4.84 -9.13
CA PRO A 24 19.61 4.90 -9.51
C PRO A 24 19.78 4.69 -11.03
N PRO A 25 20.79 5.33 -11.66
CA PRO A 25 21.06 5.13 -13.08
C PRO A 25 21.30 3.64 -13.39
N GLY A 26 20.68 3.14 -14.47
CA GLY A 26 20.87 1.77 -14.94
C GLY A 26 19.98 0.71 -14.27
N ILE A 27 19.16 1.08 -13.27
CA ILE A 27 18.14 0.17 -12.74
C ILE A 27 16.96 0.11 -13.71
N LYS A 28 16.66 -1.12 -14.17
CA LYS A 28 15.43 -1.38 -14.94
C LYS A 28 14.27 -1.40 -13.97
N VAL A 29 13.56 -0.28 -13.92
CA VAL A 29 12.35 -0.14 -13.12
C VAL A 29 11.15 -0.79 -13.80
N VAL A 30 10.22 -1.28 -12.99
CA VAL A 30 8.90 -1.71 -13.46
C VAL A 30 8.13 -0.50 -13.98
N THR A 31 7.16 -0.73 -14.86
CA THR A 31 6.30 0.36 -15.33
C THR A 31 5.24 0.64 -14.26
N TRP A 32 5.04 1.91 -13.94
CA TRP A 32 4.03 2.38 -13.00
C TRP A 32 2.99 3.27 -13.69
N PRO A 33 1.74 3.30 -13.21
CA PRO A 33 0.75 4.22 -13.73
C PRO A 33 1.07 5.65 -13.29
N GLN A 34 0.56 6.61 -14.05
CA GLN A 34 0.86 8.03 -13.84
C GLN A 34 0.37 8.54 -12.47
N ASP A 35 -0.74 8.02 -11.96
CA ASP A 35 -1.30 8.41 -10.67
C ASP A 35 -0.44 7.91 -9.50
N LEU A 36 0.13 6.71 -9.62
CA LEU A 36 1.09 6.21 -8.63
C LEU A 36 2.40 7.02 -8.66
N ILE A 37 2.87 7.43 -9.84
CA ILE A 37 4.03 8.33 -9.94
C ILE A 37 3.74 9.67 -9.26
N HIS A 38 2.53 10.22 -9.45
CA HIS A 38 2.12 11.45 -8.79
C HIS A 38 2.01 11.26 -7.27
N LEU A 39 1.40 10.17 -6.80
CA LEU A 39 1.35 9.79 -5.38
C LEU A 39 2.75 9.74 -4.76
N TYR A 40 3.72 9.09 -5.41
CA TYR A 40 5.11 9.06 -4.95
C TYR A 40 5.76 10.43 -4.86
N SER A 41 5.42 11.36 -5.75
CA SER A 41 5.95 12.72 -5.70
C SER A 41 5.39 13.55 -4.54
N VAL A 42 4.19 13.21 -4.05
CA VAL A 42 3.49 13.93 -2.97
C VAL A 42 3.77 13.31 -1.61
N TYR A 43 3.65 11.99 -1.49
CA TYR A 43 3.77 11.27 -0.22
C TYR A 43 5.14 10.60 -0.04
N GLY A 44 5.79 10.21 -1.14
CA GLY A 44 6.96 9.33 -1.09
C GLY A 44 6.61 7.93 -0.61
N GLN A 45 7.60 7.24 -0.06
CA GLN A 45 7.43 5.98 0.67
C GLN A 45 6.91 6.25 2.08
N GLY A 46 6.13 5.33 2.63
CA GLY A 46 5.61 5.45 4.00
C GLY A 46 4.39 4.58 4.22
N SER A 47 3.53 4.96 5.16
CA SER A 47 2.27 4.27 5.42
C SER A 47 1.12 5.23 5.67
N PHE A 48 -0.06 4.88 5.16
CA PHE A 48 -1.32 5.45 5.62
C PHE A 48 -1.76 4.73 6.89
N ASP A 49 -2.08 5.51 7.92
CA ASP A 49 -2.78 5.02 9.10
C ASP A 49 -2.13 3.81 9.77
N ILE A 50 -0.78 3.75 9.83
CA ILE A 50 0.01 2.61 10.38
C ILE A 50 -0.34 1.24 9.79
N PHE A 51 -1.02 1.18 8.65
CA PHE A 51 -1.61 -0.04 8.11
C PHE A 51 -1.16 -0.31 6.67
N LEU A 52 -1.47 0.62 5.75
CA LEU A 52 -1.19 0.41 4.34
C LEU A 52 0.11 1.10 3.94
N PHE A 53 1.13 0.29 3.68
CA PHE A 53 2.45 0.75 3.29
C PHE A 53 2.52 1.02 1.79
N ILE A 54 3.06 2.19 1.44
CA ILE A 54 3.38 2.60 0.08
C ILE A 54 4.86 2.32 -0.14
N PHE A 55 5.17 1.39 -1.04
CA PHE A 55 6.55 1.04 -1.35
C PHE A 55 7.22 2.15 -2.17
N ALA A 56 8.51 2.35 -1.96
CA ALA A 56 9.30 3.22 -2.82
C ALA A 56 9.41 2.61 -4.22
N ARG A 57 9.68 3.45 -5.23
CA ARG A 57 10.04 2.96 -6.57
C ARG A 57 11.24 2.02 -6.51
N THR A 58 12.25 2.42 -5.74
CA THR A 58 13.47 1.67 -5.45
C THR A 58 13.87 1.95 -4.00
N ASP A 59 14.40 0.96 -3.30
CA ASP A 59 14.86 1.10 -1.92
C ASP A 59 16.03 0.14 -1.66
N ASP A 60 16.91 0.48 -0.72
CA ASP A 60 17.98 -0.40 -0.27
C ASP A 60 17.41 -1.61 0.50
N ASN A 61 16.28 -1.42 1.19
CA ASN A 61 15.46 -2.49 1.74
C ASN A 61 14.57 -3.09 0.63
N PRO A 62 14.84 -4.33 0.16
CA PRO A 62 14.08 -4.92 -0.94
C PRO A 62 12.59 -5.07 -0.61
N TYR A 63 12.23 -5.28 0.66
CA TYR A 63 10.85 -5.45 1.11
C TYR A 63 10.02 -4.16 1.07
N ALA A 64 10.66 -3.01 0.84
CA ALA A 64 10.01 -1.72 0.74
C ALA A 64 10.17 -1.09 -0.66
N SER A 65 10.64 -1.89 -1.62
CA SER A 65 10.95 -1.48 -3.00
C SER A 65 10.00 -2.15 -3.98
N SER A 66 9.15 -1.38 -4.65
CA SER A 66 8.23 -1.85 -5.69
C SER A 66 8.97 -2.59 -6.81
N THR A 67 10.14 -2.10 -7.21
CA THR A 67 10.98 -2.73 -8.25
C THR A 67 11.52 -4.10 -7.82
N ALA A 68 11.81 -4.31 -6.54
CA ALA A 68 12.31 -5.59 -6.03
C ALA A 68 11.17 -6.56 -5.68
N GLU A 69 10.11 -6.06 -5.04
CA GLU A 69 8.94 -6.85 -4.65
C GLU A 69 8.16 -7.39 -5.86
N THR A 70 8.07 -6.64 -6.97
CA THR A 70 7.31 -7.09 -8.14
C THR A 70 7.80 -8.44 -8.70
N PRO A 71 9.09 -8.61 -9.08
CA PRO A 71 9.57 -9.92 -9.52
C PRO A 71 9.59 -10.95 -8.40
N SER A 72 9.92 -10.57 -7.15
CA SER A 72 9.94 -11.51 -6.03
C SER A 72 8.55 -12.12 -5.76
N PHE A 73 7.50 -11.30 -5.83
CA PHE A 73 6.13 -11.77 -5.65
C PHE A 73 5.68 -12.71 -6.77
N LEU A 74 6.17 -12.50 -8.00
CA LEU A 74 5.91 -13.45 -9.09
C LEU A 74 6.52 -14.82 -8.82
N GLU A 75 7.76 -14.87 -8.32
CA GLU A 75 8.43 -16.11 -7.95
C GLU A 75 7.65 -16.87 -6.85
N VAL A 76 7.14 -16.14 -5.85
CA VAL A 76 6.27 -16.71 -4.80
C VAL A 76 5.01 -17.34 -5.40
N LEU A 77 4.31 -16.62 -6.28
CA LEU A 77 3.11 -17.14 -6.95
C LEU A 77 3.42 -18.37 -7.81
N GLU A 78 4.56 -18.40 -8.50
CA GLU A 78 5.00 -19.53 -9.30
C GLU A 78 5.36 -20.76 -8.45
N GLU A 79 6.00 -20.55 -7.31
CA GLU A 79 6.30 -21.62 -6.35
C GLU A 79 5.03 -22.23 -5.79
N ILE A 80 4.07 -21.41 -5.36
CA ILE A 80 2.77 -21.88 -4.89
C ILE A 80 2.05 -22.64 -6.01
N ALA A 81 2.00 -22.09 -7.23
CA ALA A 81 1.36 -22.72 -8.38
C ALA A 81 1.95 -24.10 -8.73
N SER A 82 3.22 -24.34 -8.39
CA SER A 82 3.85 -25.66 -8.63
C SER A 82 3.36 -26.77 -7.69
N HIS A 83 2.68 -26.40 -6.59
CA HIS A 83 2.15 -27.32 -5.59
C HIS A 83 0.62 -27.23 -5.46
N ASP A 84 0.02 -26.08 -5.77
CA ASP A 84 -1.40 -25.79 -5.64
C ASP A 84 -1.89 -24.90 -6.79
N ASP A 85 -2.78 -25.46 -7.62
CA ASP A 85 -3.32 -24.77 -8.79
C ASP A 85 -4.25 -23.59 -8.45
N SER A 86 -4.64 -23.40 -7.18
CA SER A 86 -5.58 -22.35 -6.75
C SER A 86 -5.13 -20.95 -7.16
N VAL A 87 -3.82 -20.67 -7.17
CA VAL A 87 -3.26 -19.35 -7.55
C VAL A 87 -3.09 -19.15 -9.06
N THR A 88 -3.29 -20.21 -9.85
CA THR A 88 -3.13 -20.18 -11.31
C THR A 88 -3.96 -19.09 -12.01
N PRO A 89 -5.22 -18.80 -11.61
CA PRO A 89 -6.01 -17.74 -12.24
C PRO A 89 -5.38 -16.35 -12.04
N LEU A 90 -4.85 -16.05 -10.85
CA LEU A 90 -4.16 -14.79 -10.58
C LEU A 90 -2.88 -14.70 -11.42
N LEU A 91 -2.07 -15.77 -11.44
CA LEU A 91 -0.84 -15.82 -12.23
C LEU A 91 -1.09 -15.63 -13.73
N LYS A 92 -2.15 -16.26 -14.28
CA LYS A 92 -2.57 -16.05 -15.67
C LYS A 92 -2.99 -14.61 -15.93
N THR A 93 -3.68 -13.98 -14.98
CA THR A 93 -4.12 -12.60 -15.10
C THR A 93 -2.92 -11.65 -15.15
N ILE A 94 -1.96 -11.81 -14.23
CA ILE A 94 -0.70 -11.04 -14.22
C ILE A 94 0.08 -11.22 -15.52
N ARG A 95 0.19 -12.46 -16.02
CA ARG A 95 0.89 -12.75 -17.29
C ARG A 95 0.16 -12.26 -18.54
N SER A 96 -1.12 -11.90 -18.42
CA SER A 96 -1.90 -11.41 -19.56
C SER A 96 -1.70 -9.91 -19.84
N VAL A 97 -1.17 -9.15 -18.87
CA VAL A 97 -0.98 -7.71 -19.00
C VAL A 97 0.45 -7.38 -19.43
N GLU A 98 0.62 -6.29 -20.19
CA GLU A 98 1.95 -5.86 -20.66
C GLU A 98 2.85 -5.35 -19.53
N ALA A 99 2.23 -4.82 -18.47
CA ALA A 99 2.92 -4.29 -17.31
C ALA A 99 2.09 -4.46 -16.03
N TRP A 100 2.80 -4.65 -14.92
CA TRP A 100 2.22 -4.70 -13.59
C TRP A 100 3.30 -4.34 -12.55
N ALA A 101 2.87 -3.98 -11.35
CA ALA A 101 3.75 -3.67 -10.24
C ALA A 101 3.09 -3.96 -8.90
N VAL A 102 3.85 -4.43 -7.92
CA VAL A 102 3.48 -4.38 -6.50
C VAL A 102 3.80 -2.98 -6.00
N TRP A 103 2.80 -2.22 -5.56
CA TRP A 103 2.96 -0.82 -5.16
C TRP A 103 2.86 -0.59 -3.65
N GLY A 104 2.32 -1.56 -2.92
CA GLY A 104 2.17 -1.48 -1.47
C GLY A 104 1.77 -2.81 -0.85
N GLY A 105 1.55 -2.79 0.46
CA GLY A 105 1.16 -3.95 1.23
C GLY A 105 0.84 -3.61 2.68
N THR A 106 0.51 -4.62 3.47
CA THR A 106 0.26 -4.52 4.91
C THR A 106 1.40 -5.17 5.69
N ASP A 107 1.45 -4.93 7.00
CA ASP A 107 2.35 -5.64 7.91
C ASP A 107 1.97 -7.13 8.09
N ASP A 108 0.69 -7.46 7.89
CA ASP A 108 0.18 -8.84 7.83
C ASP A 108 0.66 -9.62 6.58
N GLY A 109 1.28 -8.93 5.62
CA GLY A 109 1.88 -9.53 4.44
C GLY A 109 1.02 -9.48 3.18
N ASP A 110 -0.13 -8.81 3.22
CA ASP A 110 -0.97 -8.64 2.03
C ASP A 110 -0.24 -7.77 1.00
N ARG A 111 -0.54 -7.98 -0.28
CA ARG A 111 0.09 -7.28 -1.40
C ARG A 111 -0.94 -6.53 -2.22
N CYS A 112 -0.62 -5.27 -2.54
CA CYS A 112 -1.38 -4.42 -3.44
C CYS A 112 -0.65 -4.29 -4.76
N LEU A 113 -1.30 -4.76 -5.82
CA LEU A 113 -0.78 -4.76 -7.18
C LEU A 113 -1.53 -3.73 -8.02
N TRP A 114 -0.85 -3.22 -9.04
CA TRP A 114 -1.45 -2.53 -10.16
C TRP A 114 -1.21 -3.37 -11.41
N LEU A 115 -2.26 -3.55 -12.21
CA LEU A 115 -2.21 -4.19 -13.52
C LEU A 115 -2.53 -3.14 -14.59
N ALA A 116 -1.69 -3.06 -15.62
CA ALA A 116 -1.95 -2.20 -16.77
C ALA A 116 -3.26 -2.60 -17.50
N PRO A 117 -3.88 -1.66 -18.24
CA PRO A 117 -5.01 -2.00 -19.11
C PRO A 117 -4.63 -3.08 -20.11
N THR A 118 -5.59 -3.93 -20.51
CA THR A 118 -5.34 -5.01 -21.48
C THR A 118 -6.59 -5.33 -22.28
N GLY A 119 -6.51 -5.16 -23.60
CA GLY A 119 -7.68 -5.25 -24.46
C GLY A 119 -8.74 -4.23 -24.03
N ASP A 120 -9.95 -4.71 -23.74
CA ASP A 120 -11.06 -3.90 -23.25
C ASP A 120 -11.08 -3.73 -21.72
N LEU A 121 -10.16 -4.38 -21.00
CA LEU A 121 -10.10 -4.30 -19.54
C LEU A 121 -9.33 -3.03 -19.12
N PRO A 122 -9.89 -2.20 -18.23
CA PRO A 122 -9.19 -1.04 -17.69
C PRO A 122 -7.99 -1.47 -16.83
N GLU A 123 -7.18 -0.50 -16.42
CA GLU A 123 -6.20 -0.75 -15.35
C GLU A 123 -6.94 -1.16 -14.07
N ARG A 124 -6.28 -1.98 -13.25
CA ARG A 124 -6.90 -2.56 -12.06
C ARG A 124 -5.94 -2.55 -10.88
N VAL A 125 -6.49 -2.32 -9.70
CA VAL A 125 -5.83 -2.68 -8.45
C VAL A 125 -6.23 -4.10 -8.08
N VAL A 126 -5.26 -4.89 -7.62
CA VAL A 126 -5.49 -6.22 -7.07
C VAL A 126 -4.91 -6.28 -5.68
N CYS A 127 -5.74 -6.62 -4.69
CA CYS A 127 -5.27 -6.90 -3.33
C CYS A 127 -5.25 -8.41 -3.15
N VAL A 128 -4.11 -8.95 -2.73
CA VAL A 128 -3.88 -10.38 -2.53
C VAL A 128 -3.53 -10.59 -1.06
N ASP A 129 -4.19 -11.56 -0.43
CA ASP A 129 -3.93 -11.87 0.98
C ASP A 129 -2.51 -12.43 1.17
N SER A 130 -2.00 -12.37 2.39
CA SER A 130 -0.65 -12.82 2.72
C SER A 130 -0.35 -14.29 2.37
N LYS A 131 -1.39 -15.13 2.24
CA LYS A 131 -1.26 -16.55 1.86
C LYS A 131 -1.47 -16.80 0.36
N CYS A 132 -1.80 -15.78 -0.41
CA CYS A 132 -2.11 -15.84 -1.84
C CYS A 132 -3.32 -16.72 -2.21
N PHE A 133 -4.20 -17.05 -1.26
CA PHE A 133 -5.41 -17.85 -1.52
C PHE A 133 -6.64 -17.01 -1.85
N GLU A 134 -6.64 -15.74 -1.43
CA GLU A 134 -7.74 -14.82 -1.65
C GLU A 134 -7.22 -13.54 -2.31
N TRP A 135 -7.98 -13.04 -3.29
CA TRP A 135 -7.68 -11.75 -3.91
C TRP A 135 -8.96 -11.04 -4.36
N SER A 136 -8.89 -9.71 -4.44
CA SER A 136 -9.98 -8.86 -4.93
C SER A 136 -9.51 -7.96 -6.06
N PHE A 137 -10.38 -7.75 -7.07
CA PHE A 137 -10.11 -6.89 -8.22
C PHE A 137 -10.92 -5.60 -8.13
N HIS A 138 -10.25 -4.49 -8.42
CA HIS A 138 -10.85 -3.15 -8.40
C HIS A 138 -10.51 -2.42 -9.69
N GLU A 139 -11.50 -2.17 -10.54
CA GLU A 139 -11.35 -1.44 -11.82
C GLU A 139 -11.24 0.08 -11.59
N MET A 140 -10.18 0.47 -10.91
CA MET A 140 -9.88 1.86 -10.57
C MET A 140 -8.36 2.07 -10.45
N SER A 141 -7.94 3.34 -10.42
CA SER A 141 -6.53 3.70 -10.32
C SER A 141 -6.04 3.44 -8.90
N VAL A 142 -4.72 3.47 -8.69
CA VAL A 142 -4.14 3.25 -7.35
C VAL A 142 -4.64 4.32 -6.37
N THR A 143 -4.60 5.57 -6.79
CA THR A 143 -5.06 6.71 -5.97
C THR A 143 -6.56 6.68 -5.75
N SER A 144 -7.36 6.25 -6.74
CA SER A 144 -8.80 6.08 -6.57
C SER A 144 -9.13 4.97 -5.59
N PHE A 145 -8.39 3.86 -5.64
CA PHE A 145 -8.52 2.77 -4.69
C PHE A 145 -8.17 3.23 -3.28
N LEU A 146 -7.01 3.86 -3.10
CA LEU A 146 -6.58 4.41 -1.80
C LEU A 146 -7.61 5.36 -1.20
N TYR A 147 -8.09 6.33 -1.99
CA TYR A 147 -9.09 7.27 -1.51
C TYR A 147 -10.38 6.57 -1.12
N SER A 148 -10.84 5.62 -1.93
CA SER A 148 -12.07 4.87 -1.67
C SER A 148 -11.95 3.93 -0.47
N LEU A 149 -10.76 3.37 -0.25
CA LEU A 149 -10.44 2.50 0.87
C LEU A 149 -10.49 3.30 2.19
N LEU A 150 -9.79 4.44 2.24
CA LEU A 150 -9.75 5.32 3.41
C LEU A 150 -11.13 5.93 3.72
N THR A 151 -11.90 6.28 2.70
CA THR A 151 -13.27 6.83 2.88
C THR A 151 -14.36 5.76 3.00
N ARG A 152 -13.99 4.47 3.04
CA ARG A 152 -14.92 3.32 3.11
C ARG A 152 -15.99 3.29 2.00
N THR A 153 -15.66 3.79 0.80
CA THR A 153 -16.55 3.74 -0.37
C THR A 153 -16.26 2.55 -1.29
N VAL A 154 -15.21 1.77 -1.02
CA VAL A 154 -14.97 0.47 -1.65
C VAL A 154 -14.89 -0.61 -0.58
N ASP A 155 -15.42 -1.79 -0.91
CA ASP A 155 -15.27 -2.97 -0.08
C ASP A 155 -14.05 -3.78 -0.56
N CYS A 156 -13.06 -3.95 0.30
CA CYS A 156 -11.87 -4.75 0.01
C CYS A 156 -11.69 -5.78 1.13
N PRO A 157 -12.31 -6.97 1.03
CA PRO A 157 -12.33 -7.94 2.12
C PRO A 157 -10.94 -8.50 2.49
N VAL A 158 -9.99 -8.42 1.56
CA VAL A 158 -8.59 -8.79 1.79
C VAL A 158 -7.93 -7.86 2.81
N LEU A 159 -8.16 -6.55 2.69
CA LEU A 159 -7.54 -5.55 3.57
C LEU A 159 -8.44 -5.17 4.76
N VAL A 160 -9.75 -5.31 4.62
CA VAL A 160 -10.75 -4.82 5.56
C VAL A 160 -11.54 -6.00 6.12
N SER A 161 -11.03 -6.58 7.20
CA SER A 161 -11.70 -7.67 7.93
C SER A 161 -12.14 -7.22 9.32
N GLY A 162 -13.09 -6.28 9.39
CA GLY A 162 -13.75 -5.88 10.64
C GLY A 162 -13.88 -4.36 10.84
N GLU A 163 -14.34 -3.95 12.03
CA GLU A 163 -14.63 -2.54 12.33
C GLU A 163 -13.36 -1.66 12.51
N GLY A 164 -12.19 -2.29 12.63
CA GLY A 164 -10.92 -1.65 13.01
C GLY A 164 -10.17 -0.90 11.91
N PHE A 165 -10.62 -0.98 10.64
CA PHE A 165 -9.99 -0.25 9.53
C PHE A 165 -10.98 0.74 8.90
N PRO A 166 -10.59 2.01 8.61
CA PRO A 166 -9.28 2.60 8.87
C PRO A 166 -9.07 2.91 10.35
N THR A 167 -7.79 3.08 10.71
CA THR A 167 -7.27 3.33 12.05
C THR A 167 -8.09 4.36 12.81
N CYS A 168 -8.39 4.06 14.07
CA CYS A 168 -9.30 4.89 14.83
C CYS A 168 -8.61 6.18 15.30
N TYR A 169 -9.39 7.24 15.58
CA TYR A 169 -8.88 8.50 16.12
C TYR A 169 -8.01 8.30 17.39
N ALA A 170 -8.25 7.25 18.17
CA ALA A 170 -7.44 6.96 19.36
C ALA A 170 -6.00 6.55 19.01
N ASP A 171 -5.81 5.78 17.95
CA ASP A 171 -4.48 5.39 17.49
C ASP A 171 -3.69 6.61 16.99
N MET A 172 -4.34 7.54 16.27
CA MET A 172 -3.72 8.79 15.83
C MET A 172 -3.19 9.64 17.01
N GLN A 173 -3.89 9.65 18.15
CA GLN A 173 -3.44 10.34 19.37
C GLN A 173 -2.22 9.65 20.00
N GLY A 174 -2.20 8.31 20.00
CA GLY A 174 -1.05 7.52 20.42
C GLY A 174 0.19 7.80 19.59
N VAL A 175 0.04 7.70 18.28
CA VAL A 175 1.09 8.02 17.29
C VAL A 175 1.60 9.44 17.51
N SER A 176 0.70 10.42 17.66
CA SER A 176 1.08 11.82 17.91
C SER A 176 1.91 11.99 19.20
N ARG A 177 1.56 11.25 20.25
CA ARG A 177 2.28 11.27 21.52
C ARG A 177 3.69 10.69 21.38
N ILE A 178 3.81 9.52 20.74
CA ILE A 178 5.09 8.84 20.51
C ILE A 178 6.03 9.74 19.68
N LEU A 179 5.50 10.36 18.63
CA LEU A 179 6.29 11.25 17.77
C LEU A 179 6.52 12.65 18.36
N GLY A 180 5.84 13.00 19.45
CA GLY A 180 5.92 14.33 20.08
C GLY A 180 5.37 15.46 19.22
N ARG A 181 4.51 15.17 18.24
CA ARG A 181 3.90 16.13 17.31
C ARG A 181 2.54 15.63 16.84
N THR A 182 1.64 16.56 16.52
CA THR A 182 0.39 16.21 15.83
C THR A 182 0.71 15.63 14.45
N VAL A 183 0.29 14.38 14.18
CA VAL A 183 0.52 13.74 12.87
C VAL A 183 -0.48 14.16 11.81
N SER A 184 -1.71 14.47 12.21
CA SER A 184 -2.73 15.00 11.33
C SER A 184 -3.79 15.78 12.11
N THR A 185 -4.49 16.66 11.39
CA THR A 185 -5.68 17.36 11.87
C THR A 185 -6.94 16.95 11.09
N THR A 186 -6.80 15.99 10.18
CA THR A 186 -7.86 15.41 9.35
C THR A 186 -8.19 14.00 9.84
N GLU A 187 -8.96 13.24 9.05
CA GLU A 187 -9.43 11.89 9.42
C GLU A 187 -8.32 10.83 9.39
N HIS A 188 -7.32 11.00 8.53
CA HIS A 188 -6.23 10.06 8.31
C HIS A 188 -4.86 10.73 8.44
N PHE A 189 -3.81 9.93 8.55
CA PHE A 189 -2.43 10.41 8.61
C PHE A 189 -1.48 9.56 7.78
N PHE A 190 -0.36 10.16 7.38
CA PHE A 190 0.73 9.47 6.69
C PHE A 190 1.99 9.51 7.53
N LEU A 191 2.68 8.37 7.63
CA LEU A 191 3.96 8.25 8.32
C LEU A 191 5.08 8.00 7.32
N THR A 192 6.20 8.71 7.47
CA THR A 192 7.42 8.37 6.72
C THR A 192 8.01 7.05 7.26
N PRO A 193 9.00 6.45 6.58
CA PRO A 193 9.71 5.28 7.10
C PRO A 193 10.32 5.54 8.48
N GLU A 194 10.89 6.73 8.71
CA GLU A 194 11.51 7.10 9.97
C GLU A 194 10.48 7.24 11.11
N ASP A 195 9.30 7.77 10.83
CA ASP A 195 8.19 7.78 11.78
C ASP A 195 7.74 6.33 12.08
N SER A 196 7.61 5.51 11.04
CA SER A 196 7.14 4.12 11.14
C SER A 196 8.05 3.27 12.03
N VAL A 197 9.38 3.46 11.95
CA VAL A 197 10.34 2.79 12.86
C VAL A 197 10.06 3.15 14.31
N LYS A 198 9.90 4.43 14.64
CA LYS A 198 9.61 4.87 16.01
C LYS A 198 8.28 4.33 16.52
N ILE A 199 7.27 4.28 15.66
CA ILE A 199 5.96 3.72 16.00
C ILE A 199 6.06 2.22 16.28
N SER A 200 6.79 1.47 15.45
CA SER A 200 7.02 0.03 15.65
C SER A 200 7.73 -0.25 16.98
N GLU A 201 8.77 0.52 17.31
CA GLU A 201 9.50 0.40 18.59
C GLU A 201 8.63 0.68 19.82
N ASN A 202 7.54 1.44 19.66
CA ASN A 202 6.64 1.86 20.73
C ASN A 202 5.19 1.40 20.48
N TRP A 203 5.00 0.29 19.75
CA TRP A 203 3.68 -0.17 19.30
C TRP A 203 2.66 -0.32 20.43
N ASN A 204 3.13 -0.79 21.59
CA ASN A 204 2.31 -1.01 22.77
C ASN A 204 1.83 0.29 23.44
N ASP A 205 2.37 1.44 23.05
CA ASP A 205 2.06 2.76 23.62
C ASP A 205 1.12 3.60 22.73
N ILE A 206 0.72 3.07 21.56
CA ILE A 206 -0.23 3.71 20.64
C ILE A 206 -1.64 3.76 21.24
N GLY A 207 -2.17 2.61 21.68
CA GLY A 207 -3.53 2.52 22.21
C GLY A 207 -3.65 2.85 23.70
N PRO A 208 -4.85 3.25 24.20
CA PRO A 208 -5.06 3.45 25.63
C PRO A 208 -4.91 2.14 26.43
N GLU A 209 -4.83 2.27 27.75
CA GLU A 209 -4.60 1.23 28.76
C GLU A 209 -5.52 -0.03 28.71
N TRP A 210 -6.43 -0.20 27.75
CA TRP A 210 -7.31 -1.37 27.63
C TRP A 210 -6.66 -2.62 27.00
N ARG A 211 -5.46 -2.52 26.40
CA ARG A 211 -4.62 -3.71 26.12
C ARG A 211 -3.98 -4.29 27.42
N ARG A 212 -4.16 -3.64 28.58
CA ARG A 212 -3.71 -4.13 29.90
C ARG A 212 -4.86 -4.73 30.75
N ALA A 213 -5.98 -5.13 30.16
CA ALA A 213 -7.05 -5.86 30.84
C ALA A 213 -6.96 -7.36 30.59
#